data_AF-A0A0G1NT35-F1
#
_entry.id   AF-A0A0G1NT35-F1
#
_cell.length_a   1.000
_cell.length_b   1.000
_cell.length_c   1.000
_cell.angle_alpha   90.00
_cell.angle_beta   90.00
_cell.angle_gamma   90.00
#
_symmetry.space_group_name_H-M   'P 1'
#
loop_
_entity.id
_entity.type
_entity.pdbx_description
1 polymer ?
#
loop_
_entity_poly.entity_id
_entity_poly.type
_entity_poly.pdbx_seq_one_letter_code
_entity_poly.pdbx_strand_id
1 'polypeptide(L)'
;MSIISYFEEIVKYAQGRSLKIYLVLVNLLLTIFAIWFANVGLLPFAKVSDFAVFVILGLLFAAYRPGWAFLFFVGTIALENINLAPESLGVALRPYQFFAALTVGALLVRAFQKKSPVKFPKMGWADWAVLAFALSGFLSALFAVGKGIAFKQSIVALSFVAIYFLSRAFIQNLSDIKRVLPFFLSSSIVVLIYGIWQNVRFAKGLESFEVMPGRPNATFAEADWLGMFVTFLITILFSIVFYLRDKYPKKEGWKISNFKFLISNKFQIPEFLNAKNLSFLAVFCFNVLLFIVLMITVARSAWLGAAVVSIGFLKIILIDGSWKIGEWKWKKAGYAALGLLASVMIA
;
A
#
# COMPACT_ATOMS: atom_id res chain seq x y z
N MET A 1 -33.96 -1.78 -18.27
CA MET A 1 -32.64 -2.45 -18.32
C MET A 1 -32.50 -3.21 -17.00
N SER A 2 -32.44 -4.55 -17.03
CA SER A 2 -32.41 -5.35 -15.80
C SER A 2 -31.02 -5.25 -15.16
N ILE A 3 -30.95 -5.28 -13.83
CA ILE A 3 -29.68 -5.30 -13.07
C ILE A 3 -28.75 -6.42 -13.57
N ILE A 4 -29.33 -7.52 -14.05
CA ILE A 4 -28.63 -8.68 -14.63
C ILE A 4 -27.91 -8.29 -15.92
N SER A 5 -28.56 -7.58 -16.84
CA SER A 5 -27.93 -7.12 -18.10
C SER A 5 -26.75 -6.16 -17.86
N TYR A 6 -26.80 -5.39 -16.76
CA TYR A 6 -25.72 -4.50 -16.35
C TYR A 6 -24.53 -5.26 -15.73
N PHE A 7 -24.81 -6.28 -14.91
CA PHE A 7 -23.77 -7.18 -14.40
C PHE A 7 -23.09 -7.96 -15.52
N GLU A 8 -23.83 -8.41 -16.54
CA GLU A 8 -23.28 -9.08 -17.72
C GLU A 8 -22.33 -8.17 -18.52
N GLU A 9 -22.64 -6.88 -18.66
CA GLU A 9 -21.74 -5.90 -19.28
C GLU A 9 -20.47 -5.65 -18.46
N ILE A 10 -20.58 -5.57 -17.13
CA ILE A 10 -19.43 -5.45 -16.23
C ILE A 10 -18.53 -6.70 -16.33
N VAL A 11 -19.14 -7.89 -16.38
CA VAL A 11 -18.42 -9.17 -16.52
C VAL A 11 -17.73 -9.25 -17.89
N LYS A 12 -18.41 -8.88 -18.99
CA LYS A 12 -17.81 -8.81 -20.33
C LYS A 12 -16.68 -7.79 -20.43
N TYR A 13 -16.83 -6.63 -19.78
CA TYR A 13 -15.78 -5.61 -19.74
C TYR A 13 -14.57 -6.05 -18.88
N ALA A 14 -14.80 -6.83 -17.83
CA ALA A 14 -13.74 -7.41 -16.99
C ALA A 14 -12.97 -8.56 -17.69
N GLN A 15 -13.62 -9.30 -18.61
CA GLN A 15 -13.00 -10.43 -19.32
C GLN A 15 -11.74 -10.06 -20.12
N GLY A 16 -11.66 -8.85 -20.70
CA GLY A 16 -10.48 -8.37 -21.44
C GLY A 16 -9.28 -7.93 -20.57
N ARG A 17 -9.47 -7.76 -19.25
CA ARG A 17 -8.43 -7.35 -18.26
C ARG A 17 -8.31 -8.33 -17.08
N SER A 18 -8.86 -9.53 -17.24
CA SER A 18 -9.26 -10.45 -16.17
C SER A 18 -8.14 -10.84 -15.21
N LEU A 19 -6.96 -11.24 -15.73
CA LEU A 19 -5.87 -11.73 -14.89
C LEU A 19 -5.36 -10.70 -13.87
N LYS A 20 -5.25 -9.42 -14.26
CA LYS A 20 -4.77 -8.37 -13.34
C LYS A 20 -5.78 -8.14 -12.22
N ILE A 21 -7.07 -8.16 -12.54
CA ILE A 21 -8.15 -8.01 -11.56
C ILE A 21 -8.15 -9.21 -10.61
N TYR A 22 -8.05 -10.44 -11.13
CA TYR A 22 -7.97 -11.64 -10.31
C TYR A 22 -6.77 -11.61 -9.36
N LEU A 23 -5.58 -11.20 -9.81
CA LEU A 23 -4.42 -11.12 -8.92
C LEU A 23 -4.60 -10.08 -7.81
N VAL A 24 -5.24 -8.94 -8.10
CA VAL A 24 -5.56 -7.93 -7.08
C VAL A 24 -6.62 -8.44 -6.10
N LEU A 25 -7.63 -9.19 -6.57
CA LEU A 25 -8.62 -9.84 -5.71
C LEU A 25 -7.99 -10.91 -4.82
N VAL A 26 -7.08 -11.73 -5.39
CA VAL A 26 -6.30 -12.70 -4.61
C VAL A 26 -5.46 -12.00 -3.56
N ASN A 27 -4.83 -10.86 -3.88
CA ASN A 27 -4.09 -10.07 -2.90
C ASN A 27 -5.00 -9.59 -1.77
N LEU A 28 -6.18 -9.06 -2.10
CA LEU A 28 -7.16 -8.60 -1.12
C LEU A 28 -7.61 -9.73 -0.21
N LEU A 29 -7.95 -10.89 -0.78
CA LEU A 29 -8.31 -12.09 -0.02
C LEU A 29 -7.16 -12.54 0.87
N LEU A 30 -5.94 -12.56 0.34
CA LEU A 30 -4.75 -12.93 1.11
C LEU A 30 -4.56 -12.00 2.31
N THR A 31 -4.72 -10.69 2.15
CA THR A 31 -4.64 -9.73 3.26
C THR A 31 -5.74 -9.98 4.30
N ILE A 32 -6.98 -10.23 3.87
CA ILE A 32 -8.10 -10.54 4.77
C ILE A 32 -7.84 -11.84 5.55
N PHE A 33 -7.49 -12.92 4.85
CA PHE A 33 -7.23 -14.22 5.48
C PHE A 33 -6.03 -14.17 6.41
N ALA A 34 -4.97 -13.44 6.06
CA ALA A 34 -3.82 -13.27 6.95
C ALA A 34 -4.22 -12.61 8.27
N ILE A 35 -4.99 -11.51 8.22
CA ILE A 35 -5.50 -10.83 9.43
C ILE A 35 -6.43 -11.73 10.21
N TRP A 36 -7.38 -12.39 9.52
CA TRP A 36 -8.34 -13.26 10.18
C TRP A 36 -7.67 -14.45 10.87
N PHE A 37 -6.74 -15.13 10.19
CA PHE A 37 -6.01 -16.26 10.75
C PHE A 37 -5.08 -15.86 11.89
N ALA A 38 -4.49 -14.66 11.85
CA ALA A 38 -3.75 -14.12 12.98
C ALA A 38 -4.66 -13.92 14.20
N ASN A 39 -5.84 -13.34 14.02
CA ASN A 39 -6.77 -13.06 15.12
C ASN A 39 -7.41 -14.32 15.73
N VAL A 40 -7.60 -15.38 14.94
CA VAL A 40 -8.14 -16.67 15.43
C VAL A 40 -7.03 -17.56 16.02
N GLY A 41 -5.76 -17.17 15.91
CA GLY A 41 -4.63 -17.97 16.40
C GLY A 41 -4.24 -19.14 15.50
N LEU A 42 -4.63 -19.11 14.22
CA LEU A 42 -4.14 -20.04 13.19
C LEU A 42 -2.75 -19.65 12.66
N LEU A 43 -2.39 -18.37 12.79
CA LEU A 43 -1.05 -17.85 12.51
C LEU A 43 -0.43 -17.31 13.82
N PRO A 44 0.87 -17.58 14.09
CA PRO A 44 1.82 -18.35 13.27
C PRO A 44 1.46 -19.84 13.14
N PHE A 45 2.00 -20.51 12.11
CA PHE A 45 1.75 -21.94 11.93
C PHE A 45 2.20 -22.73 13.16
N ALA A 46 1.34 -23.61 13.69
CA ALA A 46 1.67 -24.41 14.86
C ALA A 46 2.79 -25.44 14.60
N LYS A 47 2.77 -26.07 13.41
CA LYS A 47 3.73 -27.13 13.03
C LYS A 47 4.70 -26.64 11.97
N VAL A 48 5.98 -27.01 12.13
CA VAL A 48 7.03 -26.76 11.15
C VAL A 48 6.75 -27.46 9.81
N SER A 49 6.11 -28.63 9.83
CA SER A 49 5.70 -29.35 8.61
C SER A 49 4.75 -28.53 7.74
N ASP A 50 3.75 -27.92 8.37
CA ASP A 50 2.71 -27.18 7.67
C ASP A 50 3.32 -25.93 7.05
N PHE A 51 4.13 -25.22 7.83
CA PHE A 51 4.92 -24.09 7.34
C PHE A 51 5.85 -24.48 6.17
N ALA A 52 6.54 -25.62 6.26
CA ALA A 52 7.42 -26.09 5.18
C ALA A 52 6.66 -26.38 3.89
N VAL A 53 5.45 -26.96 3.97
CA VAL A 53 4.58 -27.16 2.79
C VAL A 53 4.24 -25.82 2.14
N PHE A 54 3.86 -24.81 2.94
CA PHE A 54 3.58 -23.46 2.42
C PHE A 54 4.82 -22.80 1.79
N VAL A 55 6.01 -22.98 2.37
CA VAL A 55 7.27 -22.47 1.82
C VAL A 55 7.55 -23.12 0.46
N ILE A 56 7.42 -24.45 0.35
CA ILE A 56 7.68 -25.19 -0.89
C ILE A 56 6.69 -24.79 -1.98
N LEU A 57 5.39 -24.77 -1.68
CA LEU A 57 4.36 -24.35 -2.62
C LEU A 57 4.56 -22.89 -3.05
N GLY A 58 4.89 -22.01 -2.10
CA GLY A 58 5.21 -20.61 -2.36
C GLY A 58 6.43 -20.45 -3.25
N LEU A 59 7.48 -21.25 -3.05
CA LEU A 59 8.69 -21.23 -3.87
C LEU A 59 8.42 -21.74 -5.28
N LEU A 60 7.66 -22.82 -5.45
CA LEU A 60 7.23 -23.31 -6.77
C LEU A 60 6.42 -22.25 -7.51
N PHE A 61 5.48 -21.60 -6.83
CA PHE A 61 4.70 -20.49 -7.36
C PHE A 61 5.59 -19.31 -7.79
N ALA A 62 6.49 -18.87 -6.92
CA ALA A 62 7.40 -17.77 -7.21
C ALA A 62 8.38 -18.13 -8.34
N ALA A 63 8.87 -19.37 -8.37
CA ALA A 63 9.72 -19.87 -9.44
C ALA A 63 8.97 -19.97 -10.77
N TYR A 64 7.66 -20.17 -10.79
CA TYR A 64 6.84 -20.15 -12.00
C TYR A 64 6.55 -18.72 -12.51
N ARG A 65 6.25 -17.76 -11.62
CA ARG A 65 6.02 -16.35 -11.98
C ARG A 65 6.56 -15.41 -10.88
N PRO A 66 7.85 -15.04 -10.92
CA PRO A 66 8.45 -14.24 -9.85
C PRO A 66 7.89 -12.82 -9.79
N GLY A 67 7.40 -12.29 -10.92
CA GLY A 67 6.68 -11.01 -10.93
C GLY A 67 5.39 -11.03 -10.12
N TRP A 68 4.68 -12.15 -10.01
CA TRP A 68 3.48 -12.24 -9.17
C TRP A 68 3.83 -12.31 -7.69
N ALA A 69 4.87 -13.08 -7.34
CA ALA A 69 5.40 -13.09 -5.98
C ALA A 69 5.86 -11.70 -5.52
N PHE A 70 6.50 -10.92 -6.41
CA PHE A 70 6.86 -9.54 -6.14
C PHE A 70 5.63 -8.63 -5.90
N LEU A 71 4.55 -8.84 -6.65
CA LEU A 71 3.31 -8.07 -6.45
C LEU A 71 2.66 -8.40 -5.09
N PHE A 72 2.67 -9.66 -4.66
CA PHE A 72 2.20 -10.05 -3.33
C PHE A 72 3.14 -9.60 -2.21
N PHE A 73 4.45 -9.54 -2.45
CA PHE A 73 5.39 -8.87 -1.55
C PHE A 73 4.95 -7.44 -1.29
N VAL A 74 4.69 -6.65 -2.34
CA VAL A 74 4.24 -5.26 -2.18
C VAL A 74 2.89 -5.18 -1.48
N GLY A 75 1.95 -6.06 -1.86
CA GLY A 75 0.61 -6.11 -1.26
C GLY A 75 0.57 -6.63 0.18
N THR A 76 1.70 -7.05 0.76
CA THR A 76 1.76 -7.53 2.15
C THR A 76 2.68 -6.69 3.03
N ILE A 77 3.23 -5.58 2.52
CA ILE A 77 4.13 -4.66 3.28
C ILE A 77 3.48 -4.17 4.57
N ALA A 78 2.17 -3.88 4.54
CA ALA A 78 1.46 -3.35 5.70
C ALA A 78 1.22 -4.39 6.81
N LEU A 79 1.39 -5.69 6.54
CA LEU A 79 1.12 -6.77 7.49
C LEU A 79 2.30 -7.02 8.44
N GLU A 80 2.58 -6.04 9.29
CA GLU A 80 3.79 -6.03 10.11
C GLU A 80 3.72 -6.94 11.34
N ASN A 81 2.58 -6.96 12.02
CA ASN A 81 2.34 -7.71 13.25
C ASN A 81 1.85 -9.14 13.01
N ILE A 82 1.77 -9.56 11.76
CA ILE A 82 1.40 -10.94 11.43
C ILE A 82 2.68 -11.76 11.29
N ASN A 83 2.79 -12.81 12.08
CA ASN A 83 3.88 -13.79 11.97
C ASN A 83 3.39 -15.05 11.24
N LEU A 84 4.18 -15.53 10.28
CA LEU A 84 3.93 -16.80 9.60
C LEU A 84 4.72 -17.94 10.23
N ALA A 85 5.96 -17.71 10.63
CA ALA A 85 6.86 -18.78 11.06
C ALA A 85 6.45 -19.34 12.44
N PRO A 86 6.46 -20.67 12.62
CA PRO A 86 6.24 -21.31 13.91
C PRO A 86 7.14 -20.77 15.01
N GLU A 87 6.60 -20.60 16.20
CA GLU A 87 7.34 -20.09 17.36
C GLU A 87 8.54 -20.97 17.73
N SER A 88 8.43 -22.29 17.46
CA SER A 88 9.51 -23.26 17.67
C SER A 88 10.77 -22.99 16.84
N LEU A 89 10.68 -22.23 15.74
CA LEU A 89 11.84 -21.83 14.95
C LEU A 89 12.57 -20.63 15.57
N GLY A 90 12.00 -19.96 16.58
CA GLY A 90 12.60 -18.79 17.23
C GLY A 90 12.77 -17.57 16.32
N VAL A 91 12.12 -17.56 15.16
CA VAL A 91 12.19 -16.48 14.16
C VAL A 91 10.79 -15.99 13.85
N ALA A 92 10.59 -14.68 13.88
CA ALA A 92 9.38 -14.04 13.36
C ALA A 92 9.56 -13.74 11.88
N LEU A 93 8.75 -14.36 11.03
CA LEU A 93 8.74 -14.16 9.59
C LEU A 93 7.43 -13.49 9.16
N ARG A 94 7.51 -12.21 8.80
CA ARG A 94 6.34 -11.43 8.37
C ARG A 94 5.96 -11.77 6.91
N PRO A 95 4.68 -11.61 6.51
CA PRO A 95 4.22 -11.88 5.14
C PRO A 95 5.05 -11.24 4.02
N TYR A 96 5.41 -9.96 4.14
CA TYR A 96 6.24 -9.31 3.12
C TYR A 96 7.65 -9.90 3.07
N GLN A 97 8.24 -10.26 4.23
CA GLN A 97 9.56 -10.89 4.28
C GLN A 97 9.51 -12.27 3.62
N PHE A 98 8.43 -13.03 3.85
CA PHE A 98 8.19 -14.31 3.20
C PHE A 98 8.13 -14.16 1.67
N PHE A 99 7.27 -13.28 1.14
CA PHE A 99 7.18 -13.08 -0.30
C PHE A 99 8.45 -12.50 -0.92
N ALA A 100 9.17 -11.63 -0.20
CA ALA A 100 10.48 -11.13 -0.63
C ALA A 100 11.50 -12.29 -0.74
N ALA A 101 11.60 -13.13 0.29
CA ALA A 101 12.49 -14.29 0.30
C ALA A 101 12.15 -15.29 -0.82
N LEU A 102 10.86 -15.58 -1.02
CA LEU A 102 10.39 -16.42 -2.12
C LEU A 102 10.77 -15.84 -3.48
N THR A 103 10.63 -14.52 -3.66
CA THR A 103 10.97 -13.86 -4.92
C THR A 103 12.48 -13.91 -5.18
N VAL A 104 13.31 -13.64 -4.16
CA VAL A 104 14.77 -13.77 -4.26
C VAL A 104 15.16 -15.22 -4.59
N GLY A 105 14.62 -16.20 -3.86
CA GLY A 105 14.87 -17.62 -4.11
C GLY A 105 14.47 -18.04 -5.53
N ALA A 106 13.31 -17.59 -6.01
CA ALA A 106 12.86 -17.84 -7.37
C ALA A 106 13.78 -17.24 -8.45
N LEU A 107 14.29 -16.02 -8.22
CA LEU A 107 15.26 -15.40 -9.12
C LEU A 107 16.59 -16.18 -9.14
N LEU A 108 17.06 -16.66 -7.99
CA LEU A 108 18.26 -17.51 -7.90
C LEU A 108 18.07 -18.82 -8.66
N VAL A 109 16.97 -19.54 -8.42
CA VAL A 109 16.65 -20.79 -9.13
C VAL A 109 16.63 -20.56 -10.65
N ARG A 110 16.01 -19.48 -11.11
CA ARG A 110 15.96 -19.14 -12.54
C ARG A 110 17.30 -18.68 -13.11
N ALA A 111 18.12 -18.03 -12.31
CA ALA A 111 19.48 -17.64 -12.69
C ALA A 111 20.35 -18.89 -12.92
N PHE A 112 20.26 -19.89 -12.05
CA PHE A 112 20.93 -21.20 -12.24
C PHE A 112 20.44 -21.91 -13.52
N GLN A 113 19.15 -21.79 -13.85
CA GLN A 113 18.59 -22.30 -15.10
C GLN A 113 18.92 -21.45 -16.34
N LYS A 114 19.70 -20.37 -16.21
CA LYS A 114 20.00 -19.38 -17.27
C LYS A 114 18.74 -18.77 -17.91
N LYS A 115 17.61 -18.77 -17.20
CA LYS A 115 16.30 -18.26 -17.63
C LYS A 115 15.84 -17.09 -16.77
N SER A 116 16.76 -16.16 -16.47
CA SER A 116 16.41 -15.00 -15.65
C SER A 116 15.30 -14.19 -16.32
N PRO A 117 14.14 -14.00 -15.67
CA PRO A 117 13.03 -13.28 -16.26
C PRO A 117 13.17 -11.76 -16.10
N VAL A 118 14.15 -11.29 -15.32
CA VAL A 118 14.33 -9.89 -14.96
C VAL A 118 15.66 -9.39 -15.49
N LYS A 119 15.62 -8.23 -16.16
CA LYS A 119 16.81 -7.49 -16.56
C LYS A 119 17.20 -6.56 -15.43
N PHE A 120 18.32 -6.82 -14.77
CA PHE A 120 18.82 -5.93 -13.73
C PHE A 120 19.26 -4.60 -14.35
N PRO A 121 18.87 -3.44 -13.76
CA PRO A 121 19.35 -2.16 -14.24
C PRO A 121 20.88 -2.05 -14.07
N LYS A 122 21.53 -1.17 -14.85
CA LYS A 122 22.95 -0.87 -14.64
C LYS A 122 23.17 -0.31 -13.23
N MET A 123 24.33 -0.63 -12.63
CA MET A 123 24.67 -0.10 -11.30
C MET A 123 25.08 1.37 -11.41
N GLY A 124 24.48 2.21 -10.58
CA GLY A 124 24.86 3.59 -10.35
C GLY A 124 25.56 3.76 -9.00
N TRP A 125 25.96 5.00 -8.71
CA TRP A 125 26.64 5.34 -7.45
C TRP A 125 25.79 5.02 -6.22
N ALA A 126 24.47 5.19 -6.30
CA ALA A 126 23.56 4.89 -5.21
C ALA A 126 23.54 3.39 -4.87
N ASP A 127 23.62 2.51 -5.88
CA ASP A 127 23.67 1.06 -5.66
C ASP A 127 24.98 0.67 -4.95
N TRP A 128 26.09 1.28 -5.36
CA TRP A 128 27.38 1.09 -4.69
C TRP A 128 27.36 1.58 -3.25
N ALA A 129 26.71 2.73 -2.98
CA ALA A 129 26.54 3.23 -1.62
C ALA A 129 25.72 2.27 -0.74
N VAL A 130 24.63 1.71 -1.27
CA VAL A 130 23.81 0.72 -0.55
C VAL A 130 24.59 -0.57 -0.27
N LEU A 131 25.40 -1.04 -1.22
CA LEU A 131 26.28 -2.20 -1.01
C LEU A 131 27.39 -1.90 0.01
N ALA A 132 28.03 -0.73 -0.11
CA ALA A 132 29.05 -0.29 0.84
C ALA A 132 28.47 -0.18 2.25
N PHE A 133 27.24 0.32 2.40
CA PHE A 133 26.53 0.32 3.68
C PHE A 133 26.40 -1.09 4.27
N ALA A 134 25.93 -2.08 3.50
CA ALA A 134 25.81 -3.46 3.98
C ALA A 134 27.18 -4.06 4.36
N LEU A 135 28.18 -3.91 3.49
CA LEU A 135 29.53 -4.43 3.73
C LEU A 135 30.17 -3.78 4.96
N SER A 136 30.03 -2.45 5.11
CA SER A 136 30.52 -1.72 6.28
C SER A 136 29.86 -2.16 7.58
N GLY A 137 28.57 -2.55 7.55
CA GLY A 137 27.88 -3.13 8.69
C GLY A 137 28.52 -4.44 9.16
N PHE A 138 28.76 -5.37 8.23
CA PHE A 138 29.44 -6.63 8.54
C PHE A 138 30.88 -6.43 9.02
N LEU A 139 31.64 -5.55 8.36
CA LEU A 139 33.00 -5.22 8.78
C LEU A 139 33.02 -4.62 10.19
N SER A 140 32.10 -3.70 10.49
CA SER A 140 31.97 -3.09 11.82
C SER A 140 31.57 -4.12 12.88
N ALA A 141 30.73 -5.10 12.53
CA ALA A 141 30.31 -6.16 13.44
C ALA A 141 31.48 -7.07 13.89
N LEU A 142 32.54 -7.21 13.09
CA LEU A 142 33.75 -7.97 13.47
C LEU A 142 34.52 -7.31 14.62
N PHE A 143 34.48 -5.98 14.71
CA PHE A 143 35.19 -5.17 15.71
C PHE A 143 34.30 -4.68 16.86
N ALA A 144 33.00 -5.03 16.85
CA ALA A 144 32.07 -4.60 17.89
C ALA A 144 32.27 -5.36 19.21
N VAL A 145 32.04 -4.68 20.34
CA VAL A 145 32.07 -5.28 21.69
C VAL A 145 31.01 -6.40 21.79
N GLY A 146 29.80 -6.15 21.28
CA GLY A 146 28.70 -7.11 21.23
C GLY A 146 28.55 -7.77 19.86
N LYS A 147 29.54 -8.59 19.45
CA LYS A 147 29.60 -9.20 18.10
C LYS A 147 28.30 -9.87 17.66
N GLY A 148 27.67 -10.66 18.54
CA GLY A 148 26.42 -11.36 18.22
C GLY A 148 25.26 -10.41 17.87
N ILE A 149 25.10 -9.32 18.64
CA ILE A 149 24.06 -8.32 18.40
C ILE A 149 24.38 -7.53 17.11
N ALA A 150 25.63 -7.11 16.95
CA ALA A 150 26.06 -6.37 15.76
C ALA A 150 25.89 -7.19 14.47
N PHE A 151 26.19 -8.49 14.53
CA PHE A 151 25.99 -9.40 13.41
C PHE A 151 24.50 -9.59 13.09
N LYS A 152 23.65 -9.75 14.11
CA LYS A 152 22.19 -9.80 13.93
C LYS A 152 21.66 -8.53 13.25
N GLN A 153 22.11 -7.36 13.68
CA GLN A 153 21.72 -6.09 13.04
C GLN A 153 22.25 -5.97 11.60
N SER A 154 23.45 -6.48 11.32
CA SER A 154 23.99 -6.52 9.95
C SER A 154 23.18 -7.41 9.02
N ILE A 155 22.70 -8.56 9.51
CA ILE A 155 21.78 -9.44 8.76
C ILE A 155 20.46 -8.70 8.49
N VAL A 156 19.91 -8.00 9.48
CA VAL A 156 18.70 -7.18 9.31
C VAL A 156 18.94 -6.10 8.24
N ALA A 157 20.06 -5.37 8.30
CA ALA A 157 20.43 -4.37 7.30
C ALA A 157 20.56 -4.97 5.88
N LEU A 158 21.16 -6.16 5.76
CA LEU A 158 21.25 -6.89 4.49
C LEU A 158 19.88 -7.22 3.91
N SER A 159 18.88 -7.51 4.74
CA SER A 159 17.50 -7.76 4.27
C SER A 159 16.89 -6.52 3.59
N PHE A 160 17.16 -5.31 4.11
CA PHE A 160 16.72 -4.07 3.47
C PHE A 160 17.47 -3.80 2.16
N VAL A 161 18.77 -4.13 2.11
CA VAL A 161 19.54 -4.07 0.86
C VAL A 161 18.98 -5.02 -0.19
N ALA A 162 18.61 -6.25 0.20
CA ALA A 162 17.95 -7.19 -0.70
C ALA A 162 16.61 -6.64 -1.22
N ILE A 163 15.79 -6.04 -0.34
CA ILE A 163 14.53 -5.40 -0.73
C ILE A 163 14.76 -4.21 -1.69
N TYR A 164 15.80 -3.41 -1.46
CA TYR A 164 16.18 -2.32 -2.35
C TYR A 164 16.47 -2.83 -3.76
N PHE A 165 17.37 -3.82 -3.90
CA PHE A 165 17.72 -4.39 -5.20
C PHE A 165 16.56 -5.12 -5.86
N LEU A 166 15.73 -5.80 -5.08
CA LEU A 166 14.51 -6.45 -5.56
C LEU A 166 13.55 -5.42 -6.15
N SER A 167 13.30 -4.32 -5.43
CA SER A 167 12.44 -3.24 -5.89
C SER A 167 12.99 -2.61 -7.17
N ARG A 168 14.30 -2.39 -7.24
CA ARG A 168 14.96 -1.82 -8.42
C ARG A 168 14.94 -2.76 -9.63
N ALA A 169 14.90 -4.06 -9.41
CA ALA A 169 14.80 -5.06 -10.48
C ALA A 169 13.40 -5.06 -11.13
N PHE A 170 12.34 -4.91 -10.32
CA PHE A 170 10.95 -4.97 -10.79
C PHE A 170 10.30 -3.61 -11.09
N ILE A 171 10.79 -2.52 -10.51
CA ILE A 171 10.25 -1.16 -10.68
C ILE A 171 11.30 -0.31 -11.37
N GLN A 172 11.23 -0.22 -12.70
CA GLN A 172 12.20 0.53 -13.51
C GLN A 172 11.62 1.80 -14.11
N ASN A 173 10.30 1.85 -14.28
CA ASN A 173 9.62 2.97 -14.91
C ASN A 173 8.21 3.19 -14.33
N LEU A 174 7.56 4.28 -14.74
CA LEU A 174 6.21 4.63 -14.30
C LEU A 174 5.16 3.56 -14.67
N SER A 175 5.39 2.79 -15.73
CA SER A 175 4.47 1.71 -16.11
C SER A 175 4.50 0.56 -15.11
N ASP A 176 5.64 0.29 -14.50
CA ASP A 176 5.80 -0.71 -13.45
C ASP A 176 5.14 -0.25 -12.15
N ILE A 177 5.31 1.03 -11.78
CA ILE A 177 4.59 1.64 -10.65
C ILE A 177 3.08 1.47 -10.81
N LYS A 178 2.53 1.74 -12.02
CA LYS A 178 1.10 1.55 -12.31
C LYS A 178 0.62 0.11 -12.16
N ARG A 179 1.51 -0.89 -12.26
CA ARG A 179 1.18 -2.32 -12.06
C ARG A 179 1.23 -2.73 -10.61
N VAL A 180 2.16 -2.16 -9.85
CA VAL A 180 2.41 -2.46 -8.44
C VAL A 180 1.42 -1.75 -7.52
N LEU A 181 1.10 -0.49 -7.83
CA LEU A 181 0.25 0.37 -7.01
C LEU A 181 -1.12 -0.23 -6.65
N PRO A 182 -1.85 -0.92 -7.55
CA PRO A 182 -3.12 -1.55 -7.19
C PRO A 182 -3.02 -2.62 -6.10
N PHE A 183 -1.90 -3.34 -5.99
CA PHE A 183 -1.68 -4.35 -4.94
C PHE A 183 -1.42 -3.68 -3.59
N PHE A 184 -0.60 -2.63 -3.60
CA PHE A 184 -0.39 -1.82 -2.40
C PHE A 184 -1.72 -1.23 -1.91
N LEU A 185 -2.44 -0.50 -2.76
CA LEU A 185 -3.69 0.17 -2.37
C LEU A 185 -4.79 -0.82 -1.97
N SER A 186 -4.91 -1.99 -2.61
CA SER A 186 -5.93 -2.97 -2.23
C SER A 186 -5.69 -3.51 -0.83
N SER A 187 -4.44 -3.81 -0.47
CA SER A 187 -4.08 -4.21 0.89
C SER A 187 -4.25 -3.08 1.90
N SER A 188 -3.93 -1.85 1.52
CA SER A 188 -4.11 -0.66 2.36
C SER A 188 -5.57 -0.48 2.76
N ILE A 189 -6.52 -0.65 1.83
CA ILE A 189 -7.95 -0.55 2.12
C ILE A 189 -8.36 -1.56 3.20
N VAL A 190 -7.90 -2.81 3.09
CA VAL A 190 -8.18 -3.86 4.09
C VAL A 190 -7.62 -3.46 5.46
N VAL A 191 -6.38 -2.96 5.52
CA VAL A 191 -5.74 -2.53 6.76
C VAL A 191 -6.47 -1.34 7.41
N LEU A 192 -6.94 -0.37 6.62
CA LEU A 192 -7.71 0.76 7.15
C LEU A 192 -9.08 0.33 7.69
N ILE A 193 -9.79 -0.51 6.95
CA ILE A 193 -11.07 -1.08 7.41
C ILE A 193 -10.86 -1.87 8.69
N TYR A 194 -9.77 -2.64 8.79
CA TYR A 194 -9.42 -3.37 9.98
C TYR A 194 -9.13 -2.45 11.18
N GLY A 195 -8.41 -1.34 10.98
CA GLY A 195 -8.18 -0.35 12.04
C GLY A 195 -9.48 0.29 12.56
N ILE A 196 -10.43 0.59 11.68
CA ILE A 196 -11.78 1.06 12.09
C ILE A 196 -12.51 -0.04 12.84
N TRP A 197 -12.46 -1.27 12.36
CA TRP A 197 -13.09 -2.42 13.01
C TRP A 197 -12.54 -2.66 14.42
N GLN A 198 -11.23 -2.54 14.64
CA GLN A 198 -10.62 -2.62 15.97
C GLN A 198 -11.21 -1.58 16.92
N ASN A 199 -11.30 -0.32 16.47
CA ASN A 199 -11.85 0.77 17.27
C ASN A 199 -13.34 0.57 17.58
N VAL A 200 -14.14 0.08 16.61
CA VAL A 200 -15.56 -0.25 16.84
C VAL A 200 -15.73 -1.40 17.84
N ARG A 201 -14.86 -2.42 17.79
CA ARG A 201 -14.85 -3.52 18.77
C ARG A 201 -14.54 -3.01 20.16
N PHE A 202 -13.52 -2.15 20.30
CA PHE A 202 -13.16 -1.51 21.56
C PHE A 202 -14.33 -0.70 22.13
N ALA A 203 -14.98 0.14 21.32
CA ALA A 203 -16.13 0.95 21.74
C ALA A 203 -17.32 0.10 22.21
N LYS A 204 -17.41 -1.16 21.78
CA LYS A 204 -18.44 -2.12 22.21
C LYS A 204 -18.00 -3.00 23.39
N GLY A 205 -16.81 -2.77 23.96
CA GLY A 205 -16.25 -3.60 25.04
C GLY A 205 -15.90 -5.03 24.59
N LEU A 206 -15.71 -5.26 23.29
CA LEU A 206 -15.30 -6.54 22.73
C LEU A 206 -13.77 -6.59 22.61
N GLU A 207 -13.22 -7.79 22.44
CA GLU A 207 -11.81 -7.97 22.08
C GLU A 207 -11.47 -7.19 20.80
N SER A 208 -10.60 -6.18 20.95
CA SER A 208 -10.24 -5.22 19.90
C SER A 208 -8.90 -5.53 19.23
N PHE A 209 -8.12 -6.50 19.72
CA PHE A 209 -6.84 -6.95 19.15
C PHE A 209 -5.82 -5.83 18.93
N GLU A 210 -5.99 -4.70 19.61
CA GLU A 210 -5.11 -3.54 19.55
C GLU A 210 -4.05 -3.63 20.65
N VAL A 211 -2.88 -3.04 20.39
CA VAL A 211 -1.78 -3.04 21.37
C VAL A 211 -2.05 -2.06 22.51
N MET A 212 -2.72 -0.94 22.22
CA MET A 212 -3.10 0.08 23.20
C MET A 212 -4.61 0.29 23.17
N PRO A 213 -5.33 0.09 24.29
CA PRO A 213 -6.79 0.25 24.34
C PRO A 213 -7.27 1.60 23.79
N GLY A 214 -8.20 1.56 22.84
CA GLY A 214 -8.78 2.74 22.20
C GLY A 214 -7.91 3.43 21.15
N ARG A 215 -6.71 2.89 20.85
CA ARG A 215 -5.79 3.39 19.83
C ARG A 215 -5.48 2.27 18.83
N PRO A 216 -6.24 2.16 17.73
CA PRO A 216 -6.05 1.08 16.79
C PRO A 216 -4.68 1.19 16.11
N ASN A 217 -3.96 0.08 16.07
CA ASN A 217 -2.69 -0.08 15.36
C ASN A 217 -2.85 -0.92 14.08
N ALA A 218 -4.06 -1.42 13.80
CA ALA A 218 -4.35 -2.36 12.73
C ALA A 218 -3.35 -3.52 12.71
N THR A 219 -2.50 -3.57 11.69
CA THR A 219 -1.48 -4.61 11.51
C THR A 219 -0.06 -4.11 11.77
N PHE A 220 0.10 -2.91 12.34
CA PHE A 220 1.39 -2.32 12.69
C PHE A 220 1.72 -2.51 14.16
N ALA A 221 3.00 -2.41 14.53
CA ALA A 221 3.46 -2.55 15.91
C ALA A 221 2.73 -1.60 16.88
N GLU A 222 2.49 -0.36 16.46
CA GLU A 222 1.85 0.67 17.28
C GLU A 222 0.98 1.60 16.43
N ALA A 223 0.07 2.35 17.09
CA ALA A 223 -0.81 3.31 16.43
C ALA A 223 -0.03 4.43 15.69
N ASP A 224 1.16 4.78 16.19
CA ASP A 224 2.01 5.81 15.56
C ASP A 224 2.60 5.32 14.22
N TRP A 225 2.91 4.01 14.10
CA TRP A 225 3.32 3.38 12.84
C TRP A 225 2.17 3.34 11.83
N LEU A 226 0.95 3.01 12.27
CA LEU A 226 -0.25 3.12 11.43
C LEU A 226 -0.46 4.57 10.97
N GLY A 227 -0.27 5.54 11.86
CA GLY A 227 -0.34 6.97 11.53
C GLY A 227 0.64 7.37 10.42
N MET A 228 1.91 6.99 10.53
CA MET A 228 2.92 7.25 9.47
C MET A 228 2.54 6.59 8.14
N PHE A 229 2.03 5.36 8.18
CA PHE A 229 1.53 4.67 7.00
C PHE A 229 0.35 5.40 6.35
N VAL A 230 -0.60 5.91 7.15
CA VAL A 230 -1.73 6.73 6.66
C VAL A 230 -1.23 8.03 6.02
N THR A 231 -0.25 8.73 6.62
CA THR A 231 0.35 9.91 6.00
C THR A 231 1.01 9.60 4.65
N PHE A 232 1.68 8.45 4.54
CA PHE A 232 2.24 7.99 3.27
C PHE A 232 1.14 7.70 2.22
N LEU A 233 0.03 7.08 2.63
CA LEU A 233 -1.13 6.85 1.76
C LEU A 233 -1.80 8.14 1.30
N ILE A 234 -1.92 9.15 2.17
CA ILE A 234 -2.42 10.48 1.80
C ILE A 234 -1.53 11.08 0.71
N THR A 235 -0.21 10.96 0.84
CA THR A 235 0.76 11.44 -0.17
C THR A 235 0.57 10.75 -1.52
N ILE A 236 0.41 9.43 -1.52
CA ILE A 236 0.13 8.64 -2.73
C ILE A 236 -1.20 9.06 -3.35
N LEU A 237 -2.25 9.22 -2.54
CA LEU A 237 -3.58 9.58 -3.01
C LEU A 237 -3.58 10.97 -3.66
N PHE A 238 -2.89 11.95 -3.06
CA PHE A 238 -2.71 13.28 -3.64
C PHE A 238 -1.91 13.25 -4.94
N SER A 239 -0.89 12.39 -5.03
CA SER A 239 -0.15 12.17 -6.28
C SER A 239 -1.04 11.59 -7.38
N ILE A 240 -1.94 10.65 -7.04
CA ILE A 240 -2.94 10.10 -7.96
C ILE A 240 -3.93 11.19 -8.40
N VAL A 241 -4.44 12.00 -7.47
CA VAL A 241 -5.33 13.14 -7.78
C VAL A 241 -4.68 14.09 -8.77
N PHE A 242 -3.42 14.47 -8.51
CA PHE A 242 -2.65 15.35 -9.38
C PHE A 242 -2.49 14.75 -10.78
N TYR A 243 -2.13 13.48 -10.87
CA TYR A 243 -1.99 12.77 -12.16
C TYR A 243 -3.31 12.65 -12.92
N LEU A 244 -4.41 12.29 -12.24
CA LEU A 244 -5.73 12.17 -12.88
C LEU A 244 -6.25 13.52 -13.36
N ARG A 245 -5.94 14.61 -12.64
CA ARG A 245 -6.25 15.98 -13.05
C ARG A 245 -5.58 16.32 -14.39
N ASP A 246 -4.28 16.04 -14.50
CA ASP A 246 -3.48 16.37 -15.68
C ASP A 246 -3.86 15.53 -16.90
N LYS A 247 -4.14 14.23 -16.68
CA LYS A 247 -4.54 13.30 -17.74
C LYS A 247 -5.92 13.61 -18.34
N TYR A 248 -6.84 14.20 -17.57
CA TYR A 248 -8.20 14.50 -18.01
C TYR A 248 -8.50 16.01 -17.92
N PRO A 249 -7.80 16.85 -18.71
CA PRO A 249 -8.06 18.28 -18.71
C PRO A 249 -9.53 18.52 -19.04
N LYS A 250 -10.18 19.41 -18.29
CA LYS A 250 -11.56 19.80 -18.60
C LYS A 250 -11.56 20.36 -20.02
N LYS A 251 -12.35 19.79 -20.93
CA LYS A 251 -12.85 20.57 -22.08
C LYS A 251 -13.53 21.81 -21.48
N GLU A 252 -13.10 22.98 -21.93
CA GLU A 252 -13.67 24.26 -21.49
C GLU A 252 -15.18 24.21 -21.64
N GLY A 253 -15.91 24.45 -20.55
CA GLY A 253 -17.38 24.37 -20.54
C GLY A 253 -18.00 23.81 -19.26
N TRP A 254 -17.24 23.12 -18.40
CA TRP A 254 -17.81 22.61 -17.15
C TRP A 254 -17.87 23.70 -16.07
N LYS A 255 -18.97 24.46 -16.07
CA LYS A 255 -19.38 25.33 -14.96
C LYS A 255 -19.52 24.46 -13.70
N ILE A 256 -18.66 24.73 -12.71
CA ILE A 256 -18.68 24.11 -11.37
C ILE A 256 -19.80 24.78 -10.54
N SER A 257 -20.99 24.95 -11.12
CA SER A 257 -22.20 25.38 -10.39
C SER A 257 -22.98 24.19 -9.84
N ASN A 258 -22.60 22.97 -10.21
CA ASN A 258 -23.31 21.75 -9.83
C ASN A 258 -22.51 20.84 -8.87
N PHE A 259 -21.59 21.40 -8.09
CA PHE A 259 -21.25 20.82 -6.78
C PHE A 259 -22.35 21.20 -5.78
N LYS A 260 -23.62 20.90 -6.13
CA LYS A 260 -24.67 20.80 -5.11
C LYS A 260 -24.38 19.50 -4.39
N PHE A 261 -24.04 19.60 -3.11
CA PHE A 261 -24.16 18.48 -2.18
C PHE A 261 -25.55 17.86 -2.40
N LEU A 262 -25.57 16.63 -2.90
CA LEU A 262 -26.79 15.95 -3.35
C LEU A 262 -27.51 15.38 -2.12
N ILE A 263 -28.07 16.28 -1.29
CA ILE A 263 -29.06 15.94 -0.25
C ILE A 263 -30.46 16.37 -0.74
N SER A 264 -30.77 16.14 -2.02
CA SER A 264 -32.12 16.40 -2.54
C SER A 264 -32.51 15.40 -3.63
N ASN A 265 -33.14 14.29 -3.21
CA ASN A 265 -34.26 13.54 -3.82
C ASN A 265 -34.50 13.49 -5.34
N LYS A 266 -33.49 13.53 -6.22
CA LYS A 266 -33.61 13.05 -7.61
C LYS A 266 -32.36 12.32 -8.05
N PHE A 267 -32.27 11.04 -7.70
CA PHE A 267 -31.25 10.12 -8.21
C PHE A 267 -31.59 9.72 -9.66
N GLN A 268 -30.97 10.38 -10.63
CA GLN A 268 -30.80 9.83 -11.98
C GLN A 268 -29.39 9.24 -12.07
N ILE A 269 -29.31 7.94 -11.92
CA ILE A 269 -28.10 7.11 -11.84
C ILE A 269 -27.23 7.05 -13.13
N PRO A 270 -27.69 7.33 -14.38
CA PRO A 270 -26.85 7.03 -15.56
C PRO A 270 -25.60 7.91 -15.75
N GLU A 271 -25.65 9.20 -15.39
CA GLU A 271 -24.51 10.14 -15.60
C GLU A 271 -23.44 10.11 -14.51
N PHE A 272 -23.79 9.59 -13.32
CA PHE A 272 -22.87 9.44 -12.20
C PHE A 272 -21.81 8.35 -12.46
N LEU A 273 -22.13 7.38 -13.32
CA LEU A 273 -21.29 6.22 -13.67
C LEU A 273 -20.37 6.46 -14.87
N ASN A 274 -20.10 7.72 -15.24
CA ASN A 274 -18.98 8.00 -16.14
C ASN A 274 -17.66 7.60 -15.43
N ALA A 275 -16.77 6.85 -16.09
CA ALA A 275 -15.55 6.31 -15.48
C ALA A 275 -14.67 7.38 -14.80
N LYS A 276 -14.74 8.64 -15.28
CA LYS A 276 -14.12 9.80 -14.64
C LYS A 276 -14.72 10.11 -13.26
N ASN A 277 -16.05 10.20 -13.17
CA ASN A 277 -16.76 10.50 -11.91
C ASN A 277 -16.58 9.38 -10.88
N LEU A 278 -16.58 8.12 -11.34
CA LEU A 278 -16.31 6.97 -10.47
C LEU A 278 -14.89 6.97 -9.90
N SER A 279 -13.89 7.34 -10.70
CA SER A 279 -12.49 7.42 -10.23
C SER A 279 -12.30 8.52 -9.18
N PHE A 280 -12.91 9.70 -9.40
CA PHE A 280 -12.86 10.79 -8.43
C PHE A 280 -13.63 10.46 -7.15
N LEU A 281 -14.79 9.82 -7.26
CA LEU A 281 -15.56 9.34 -6.10
C LEU A 281 -14.77 8.32 -5.29
N ALA A 282 -14.16 7.33 -5.95
CA ALA A 282 -13.36 6.30 -5.26
C ALA A 282 -12.19 6.92 -4.49
N VAL A 283 -11.48 7.88 -5.10
CA VAL A 283 -10.41 8.64 -4.45
C VAL A 283 -10.95 9.44 -3.26
N PHE A 284 -12.10 10.10 -3.41
CA PHE A 284 -12.73 10.86 -2.32
C PHE A 284 -13.12 9.96 -1.14
N CYS A 285 -13.81 8.85 -1.39
CA CYS A 285 -14.16 7.86 -0.36
C CYS A 285 -12.91 7.30 0.33
N PHE A 286 -11.84 7.06 -0.43
CA PHE A 286 -10.58 6.60 0.14
C PHE A 286 -9.93 7.69 1.01
N ASN A 287 -10.02 8.96 0.61
CA ASN A 287 -9.52 10.08 1.41
C ASN A 287 -10.27 10.21 2.74
N VAL A 288 -11.60 10.09 2.72
CA VAL A 288 -12.42 10.05 3.94
C VAL A 288 -11.98 8.90 4.84
N LEU A 289 -11.81 7.69 4.29
CA LEU A 289 -11.32 6.53 5.05
C LEU A 289 -9.96 6.79 5.71
N LEU A 290 -9.03 7.45 5.01
CA LEU A 290 -7.72 7.81 5.55
C LEU A 290 -7.84 8.79 6.71
N PHE A 291 -8.69 9.82 6.60
CA PHE A 291 -8.90 10.79 7.68
C PHE A 291 -9.59 10.17 8.90
N ILE A 292 -10.55 9.25 8.71
CA ILE A 292 -11.16 8.49 9.81
C ILE A 292 -10.07 7.75 10.59
N VAL A 293 -9.21 6.99 9.88
CA VAL A 293 -8.12 6.24 10.54
C VAL A 293 -7.10 7.17 11.20
N LEU A 294 -6.76 8.30 10.56
CA LEU A 294 -5.86 9.30 11.13
C LEU A 294 -6.42 9.89 12.45
N MET A 295 -7.74 10.12 12.53
CA MET A 295 -8.40 10.57 13.75
C MET A 295 -8.34 9.53 14.86
N ILE A 296 -8.77 8.30 14.59
CA ILE A 296 -8.85 7.27 15.63
C ILE A 296 -7.48 6.79 16.12
N THR A 297 -6.41 6.88 15.31
CA THR A 297 -5.05 6.52 15.76
C THR A 297 -4.49 7.47 16.81
N VAL A 298 -4.97 8.72 16.84
CA VAL A 298 -4.49 9.81 17.72
C VAL A 298 -2.96 9.99 17.63
N ALA A 299 -2.36 9.68 16.49
CA ALA A 299 -0.92 9.77 16.27
C ALA A 299 -0.50 11.22 15.98
N ARG A 300 0.04 11.93 16.98
CA ARG A 300 0.39 13.37 16.89
C ARG A 300 1.33 13.70 15.73
N SER A 301 2.37 12.89 15.53
CA SER A 301 3.34 13.07 14.45
C SER A 301 2.71 12.85 13.06
N ALA A 302 1.75 11.94 12.95
CA ALA A 302 1.04 11.66 11.70
C ALA A 302 0.15 12.83 11.26
N TRP A 303 -0.48 13.52 12.22
CA TRP A 303 -1.24 14.75 11.95
C TRP A 303 -0.37 15.86 11.37
N LEU A 304 0.81 16.09 11.96
CA LEU A 304 1.77 17.05 11.43
C LEU A 304 2.21 16.66 10.00
N GLY A 305 2.51 15.37 9.78
CA GLY A 305 2.84 14.87 8.45
C GLY A 305 1.72 15.07 7.43
N ALA A 306 0.47 14.78 7.79
CA ALA A 306 -0.70 14.99 6.93
C ALA A 306 -0.91 16.47 6.59
N ALA A 307 -0.69 17.37 7.56
CA ALA A 307 -0.75 18.81 7.34
C ALA A 307 0.34 19.28 6.35
N VAL A 308 1.60 18.87 6.56
CA VAL A 308 2.72 19.20 5.66
C VAL A 308 2.46 18.71 4.24
N VAL A 309 2.01 17.47 4.08
CA VAL A 309 1.67 16.87 2.77
C VAL A 309 0.53 17.63 2.10
N SER A 310 -0.51 18.00 2.86
CA SER A 310 -1.65 18.76 2.35
C SER A 310 -1.25 20.15 1.87
N ILE A 311 -0.44 20.87 2.65
CA ILE A 311 0.08 22.19 2.28
C ILE A 311 0.96 22.07 1.03
N GLY A 312 1.87 21.09 0.99
CA GLY A 312 2.72 20.81 -0.17
C GLY A 312 1.91 20.54 -1.44
N PHE A 313 0.87 19.70 -1.34
CA PHE A 313 -0.04 19.42 -2.44
C PHE A 313 -0.80 20.66 -2.92
N LEU A 314 -1.36 21.45 -2.01
CA LEU A 314 -2.04 22.71 -2.36
C LEU A 314 -1.09 23.70 -3.03
N LYS A 315 0.15 23.81 -2.54
CA LYS A 315 1.20 24.64 -3.13
C LYS A 315 1.53 24.19 -4.55
N ILE A 316 1.67 22.89 -4.78
CA ILE A 316 1.90 22.32 -6.13
C ILE A 316 0.73 22.66 -7.06
N ILE A 317 -0.52 22.54 -6.60
CA ILE A 317 -1.70 22.90 -7.39
C ILE A 317 -1.76 24.40 -7.71
N LEU A 318 -1.37 25.24 -6.75
CA LEU A 318 -1.39 26.69 -6.87
C LEU A 318 -0.36 27.18 -7.90
N ILE A 319 0.87 26.69 -7.79
CA ILE A 319 2.03 27.11 -8.58
C ILE A 319 2.01 26.47 -9.98
N ASP A 320 1.58 25.20 -10.07
CA ASP A 320 1.53 24.42 -11.32
C ASP A 320 2.83 24.50 -12.16
N GLY A 321 3.98 24.59 -11.48
CA GLY A 321 5.30 24.74 -12.09
C GLY A 321 5.78 26.17 -12.35
N SER A 322 4.94 27.20 -12.17
CA SER A 322 5.30 28.62 -12.40
C SER A 322 5.51 29.41 -11.11
N TRP A 323 6.71 29.96 -10.95
CA TRP A 323 7.05 30.84 -9.82
C TRP A 323 6.50 32.27 -9.95
N LYS A 324 5.87 32.61 -11.09
CA LYS A 324 5.29 33.93 -11.31
C LYS A 324 3.90 34.02 -10.66
N ILE A 325 3.75 34.92 -9.69
CA ILE A 325 2.52 35.08 -8.89
C ILE A 325 1.27 35.32 -9.76
N GLY A 326 1.42 36.02 -10.90
CA GLY A 326 0.32 36.28 -11.82
C GLY A 326 -0.24 35.04 -12.54
N GLU A 327 0.52 33.94 -12.59
CA GLU A 327 0.12 32.69 -13.26
C GLU A 327 -0.47 31.66 -12.28
N TRP A 328 -0.58 32.01 -11.00
CA TRP A 328 -1.04 31.11 -9.95
C TRP A 328 -2.52 30.75 -10.09
N LYS A 329 -2.82 29.46 -9.94
CA LYS A 329 -4.14 28.89 -10.19
C LYS A 329 -5.01 28.89 -8.92
N TRP A 330 -5.23 30.07 -8.34
CA TRP A 330 -5.97 30.28 -7.08
C TRP A 330 -7.31 29.55 -7.02
N LYS A 331 -8.13 29.64 -8.07
CA LYS A 331 -9.43 28.96 -8.14
C LYS A 331 -9.30 27.44 -8.03
N LYS A 332 -8.27 26.85 -8.64
CA LYS A 332 -8.04 25.39 -8.59
C LYS A 332 -7.55 24.96 -7.21
N ALA A 333 -6.64 25.72 -6.62
CA ALA A 333 -6.17 25.49 -5.26
C ALA A 333 -7.33 25.58 -4.24
N GLY A 334 -8.22 26.56 -4.39
CA GLY A 334 -9.42 26.70 -3.56
C GLY A 334 -10.35 25.48 -3.63
N TYR A 335 -10.64 24.95 -4.83
CA TYR A 335 -11.44 23.73 -4.95
C TYR A 335 -10.76 22.50 -4.35
N ALA A 336 -9.44 22.36 -4.50
CA ALA A 336 -8.70 21.28 -3.86
C ALA A 336 -8.76 21.38 -2.34
N ALA A 337 -8.59 22.59 -1.78
CA ALA A 337 -8.72 22.83 -0.35
C ALA A 337 -10.12 22.51 0.17
N LEU A 338 -11.17 22.91 -0.55
CA LEU A 338 -12.56 22.56 -0.21
C LEU A 338 -12.80 21.04 -0.22
N GLY A 339 -12.24 20.32 -1.19
CA GLY A 339 -12.32 18.85 -1.23
C GLY A 339 -11.63 18.18 -0.04
N LEU A 340 -10.49 18.71 0.39
CA LEU A 340 -9.79 18.25 1.60
C LEU A 340 -10.62 18.52 2.85
N LEU A 341 -11.11 19.74 3.02
CA LEU A 341 -11.96 20.11 4.15
C LEU A 341 -13.23 19.26 4.19
N ALA A 342 -13.89 19.03 3.06
CA ALA A 342 -15.04 18.14 2.98
C ALA A 342 -14.69 16.70 3.39
N SER A 343 -13.51 16.20 3.02
CA SER A 343 -13.08 14.85 3.42
C SER A 343 -12.87 14.77 4.94
N VAL A 344 -12.27 15.81 5.54
CA VAL A 344 -12.04 15.91 7.00
C VAL A 344 -13.34 16.09 7.77
N MET A 345 -14.31 16.83 7.24
CA MET A 345 -15.60 17.07 7.90
C MET A 345 -16.55 15.87 7.85
N ILE A 346 -16.42 15.01 6.83
CA ILE A 346 -17.21 13.78 6.71
C ILE A 346 -16.61 12.65 7.53
N ALA A 347 -15.28 12.58 7.56
CA ALA A 347 -14.54 11.66 8.42
C ALA A 347 -14.84 11.98 9.89
#